data_AF-A0A923XUM1-F1
#
_entry.id   AF-A0A923XUM1-F1
#
_cell.length_a   1.000
_cell.length_b   1.000
_cell.length_c   1.000
_cell.angle_alpha   90.00
_cell.angle_beta   90.00
_cell.angle_gamma   90.00
#
_symmetry.space_group_name_H-M   'P 1'
#
loop_
_entity.id
_entity.type
_entity.pdbx_description
1 polymer ?
#
loop_
_entity_poly.entity_id
_entity_poly.type
_entity_poly.pdbx_seq_one_letter_code
_entity_poly.pdbx_strand_id
1 'polypeptide(L)'
;PFDMTRVKLVVDRIKANGKRDALAQTLKLIAAQSPTARDIIVFVDGDTMVPADVVAQCAPMFTNPRLGALTTDEGIIIEKKNLFRDWFILRFNQRQVMMCSMGMSNRVLTLTGRMSVFRADLATNADFVNGVNHDFLDHWRLGRVKFLTGDDKSTWYWLLKNGYEMAYLPDVQSLAMETQPRPTFYESSKVLMTRWFGNMIRTNGRAIALGPRRIGFFTWWSILDQRISMWTTMVGPISVILAAAFHSVTIIPFYIGWVMITRYTFCVVIALFRGTWFPVTHPFILYFGQIAGAVVKIFVLFRLDRQKWTRQGAASSGPRPSLSARVAAVESTVHHALGLAWLVVAVVVVAKP
;
A
#
# COMPACT_ATOMS: atom_id res chain seq x y z
N PRO A 1 17.13 -30.82 13.68
CA PRO A 1 17.13 -31.01 12.20
C PRO A 1 15.70 -31.01 11.67
N PHE A 2 15.40 -30.22 10.63
CA PHE A 2 14.08 -30.24 10.00
C PHE A 2 13.98 -31.46 9.07
N ASP A 3 12.83 -32.15 9.08
CA ASP A 3 12.56 -33.24 8.15
C ASP A 3 12.33 -32.65 6.74
N MET A 4 13.28 -32.88 5.84
CA MET A 4 13.24 -32.39 4.46
C MET A 4 12.80 -33.47 3.47
N THR A 5 12.41 -34.67 3.92
CA THR A 5 12.07 -35.80 3.03
C THR A 5 10.89 -35.52 2.09
N ARG A 6 10.00 -34.60 2.48
CA ARG A 6 8.84 -34.16 1.67
C ARG A 6 9.07 -32.86 0.91
N VAL A 7 10.28 -32.31 0.94
CA VAL A 7 10.61 -31.04 0.27
C VAL A 7 11.16 -31.32 -1.12
N LYS A 8 10.54 -30.73 -2.14
CA LYS A 8 10.99 -30.81 -3.52
C LYS A 8 11.40 -29.42 -4.01
N LEU A 9 12.65 -29.29 -4.44
CA LEU A 9 13.10 -28.10 -5.15
C LEU A 9 12.73 -28.23 -6.63
N VAL A 10 11.96 -27.26 -7.14
CA VAL A 10 11.63 -27.14 -8.56
C VAL A 10 12.29 -25.87 -9.09
N VAL A 11 13.18 -26.02 -10.07
CA VAL A 11 13.87 -24.89 -10.71
C VAL A 11 13.29 -24.71 -12.11
N ASP A 12 12.82 -23.51 -12.41
CA ASP A 12 12.36 -23.12 -13.74
C ASP A 12 13.18 -21.93 -14.25
N ARG A 13 13.38 -21.86 -15.57
CA ARG A 13 14.14 -20.79 -16.22
C ARG A 13 13.20 -19.92 -17.04
N ILE A 14 13.01 -18.69 -16.59
CA ILE A 14 12.19 -17.69 -17.27
C ILE A 14 13.04 -16.57 -17.85
N LYS A 15 12.49 -15.86 -18.84
CA LYS A 15 13.05 -14.57 -19.27
C LYS A 15 12.90 -13.54 -18.13
N ALA A 16 13.87 -12.66 -17.98
CA ALA A 16 13.90 -11.64 -16.91
C ALA A 16 12.94 -10.45 -17.20
N ASN A 17 11.65 -10.74 -17.35
CA ASN A 17 10.61 -9.76 -17.70
C ASN A 17 10.01 -9.04 -16.48
N GLY A 18 10.30 -9.50 -15.25
CA GLY A 18 9.86 -8.87 -14.01
C GLY A 18 9.11 -9.81 -13.06
N LYS A 19 8.72 -9.29 -11.90
CA LYS A 19 8.08 -10.05 -10.81
C LYS A 19 6.74 -10.69 -11.22
N ARG A 20 5.90 -9.96 -11.97
CA ARG A 20 4.57 -10.43 -12.38
C ARG A 20 4.63 -11.66 -13.29
N ASP A 21 5.47 -11.62 -14.31
CA ASP A 21 5.72 -12.76 -15.21
C ASP A 21 6.25 -13.97 -14.44
N ALA A 22 7.20 -13.75 -13.50
CA ALA A 22 7.75 -14.81 -12.67
C ALA A 22 6.70 -15.46 -11.77
N LEU A 23 5.85 -14.65 -11.12
CA LEU A 23 4.74 -15.15 -10.31
C LEU A 23 3.73 -15.92 -11.16
N ALA A 24 3.36 -15.41 -12.32
CA ALA A 24 2.40 -16.06 -13.20
C ALA A 24 2.91 -17.44 -13.68
N GLN A 25 4.19 -17.53 -14.05
CA GLN A 25 4.81 -18.81 -14.40
C GLN A 25 4.85 -19.76 -13.21
N THR A 26 5.25 -19.28 -12.04
CA THR A 26 5.29 -20.08 -10.80
C THR A 26 3.92 -20.66 -10.47
N LEU A 27 2.86 -19.84 -10.56
CA LEU A 27 1.49 -20.30 -10.30
C LEU A 27 1.01 -21.34 -11.32
N LYS A 28 1.43 -21.26 -12.58
CA LYS A 28 1.14 -22.31 -13.59
C LYS A 28 1.84 -23.63 -13.25
N LEU A 29 3.09 -23.59 -12.79
CA LEU A 29 3.81 -24.79 -12.36
C LEU A 29 3.15 -25.43 -11.14
N ILE A 30 2.68 -24.63 -10.18
CA ILE A 30 1.92 -25.14 -9.04
C ILE A 30 0.57 -25.68 -9.49
N ALA A 31 -0.13 -25.01 -10.42
CA ALA A 31 -1.40 -25.49 -10.98
C ALA A 31 -1.28 -26.88 -11.61
N ALA A 32 -0.13 -27.18 -12.24
CA ALA A 32 0.15 -28.51 -12.80
C ALA A 32 0.28 -29.62 -11.75
N GLN A 33 0.41 -29.28 -10.46
CA GLN A 33 0.33 -30.24 -9.33
C GLN A 33 -1.11 -30.47 -8.85
N SER A 34 -2.10 -29.84 -9.48
CA SER A 34 -3.53 -29.96 -9.16
C SER A 34 -3.86 -29.75 -7.67
N PRO A 35 -3.47 -28.60 -7.08
CA PRO A 35 -3.74 -28.34 -5.68
C PRO A 35 -5.25 -28.23 -5.41
N THR A 36 -5.64 -28.59 -4.20
CA THR A 36 -7.02 -28.59 -3.73
C THR A 36 -7.32 -27.38 -2.83
N ALA A 37 -8.58 -27.21 -2.44
CA ALA A 37 -9.00 -26.20 -1.48
C ALA A 37 -8.40 -26.40 -0.06
N ARG A 38 -7.75 -27.54 0.20
CA ARG A 38 -7.07 -27.83 1.48
C ARG A 38 -5.58 -27.49 1.45
N ASP A 39 -5.05 -27.16 0.27
CA ASP A 39 -3.66 -26.77 0.10
C ASP A 39 -3.52 -25.25 0.20
N ILE A 40 -2.36 -24.79 0.66
CA ILE A 40 -2.03 -23.37 0.76
C ILE A 40 -0.82 -23.02 -0.10
N ILE A 41 -0.80 -21.79 -0.60
CA ILE A 41 0.37 -21.20 -1.24
C ILE A 41 0.80 -19.98 -0.45
N VAL A 42 2.07 -19.93 -0.07
CA VAL A 42 2.66 -18.81 0.67
C VAL A 42 3.47 -17.96 -0.30
N PHE A 43 3.07 -16.70 -0.49
CA PHE A 43 3.85 -15.72 -1.23
C PHE A 43 4.78 -15.01 -0.24
N VAL A 44 6.08 -15.02 -0.53
CA VAL A 44 7.11 -14.41 0.31
C VAL A 44 8.04 -13.55 -0.54
N ASP A 45 8.24 -12.29 -0.18
CA ASP A 45 9.27 -11.47 -0.82
C ASP A 45 10.67 -11.95 -0.40
N GLY A 46 11.64 -11.88 -1.30
CA GLY A 46 12.99 -12.42 -1.06
C GLY A 46 13.80 -11.74 0.05
N ASP A 47 13.30 -10.62 0.59
CA ASP A 47 13.84 -9.89 1.73
C ASP A 47 13.00 -10.08 3.01
N THR A 48 12.08 -11.05 3.03
CA THR A 48 11.19 -11.33 4.17
C THR A 48 11.54 -12.64 4.85
N MET A 49 11.73 -12.57 6.16
CA MET A 49 11.84 -13.72 7.05
C MET A 49 10.46 -14.08 7.59
N VAL A 50 10.03 -15.32 7.34
CA VAL A 50 8.74 -15.86 7.81
C VAL A 50 8.94 -16.65 9.10
N PRO A 51 7.94 -16.67 10.00
CA PRO A 51 8.02 -17.44 11.23
C PRO A 51 8.00 -18.94 10.95
N ALA A 52 8.71 -19.73 11.77
CA ALA A 52 8.87 -21.17 11.55
C ALA A 52 7.55 -21.96 11.63
N ASP A 53 6.58 -21.46 12.39
CA ASP A 53 5.25 -22.02 12.58
C ASP A 53 4.20 -21.44 11.62
N VAL A 54 4.61 -20.70 10.56
CA VAL A 54 3.69 -20.04 9.61
C VAL A 54 2.60 -20.97 9.09
N VAL A 55 2.95 -22.21 8.73
CA VAL A 55 1.98 -23.20 8.22
C VAL A 55 1.01 -23.62 9.33
N ALA A 56 1.52 -23.91 10.53
CA ALA A 56 0.72 -24.34 11.67
C ALA A 56 -0.30 -23.26 12.09
N GLN A 57 0.08 -21.98 12.01
CA GLN A 57 -0.79 -20.86 12.36
C GLN A 57 -1.77 -20.49 11.24
N CYS A 58 -1.32 -20.56 9.97
CA CYS A 58 -2.12 -20.07 8.85
C CYS A 58 -3.07 -21.12 8.25
N ALA A 59 -2.63 -22.38 8.13
CA ALA A 59 -3.39 -23.42 7.44
C ALA A 59 -4.79 -23.68 8.07
N PRO A 60 -4.95 -23.73 9.41
CA PRO A 60 -6.26 -23.97 10.02
C PRO A 60 -7.32 -22.92 9.65
N MET A 61 -6.91 -21.70 9.33
CA MET A 61 -7.84 -20.62 8.97
C MET A 61 -8.60 -20.91 7.67
N PHE A 62 -8.01 -21.70 6.76
CA PHE A 62 -8.63 -22.08 5.49
C PHE A 62 -9.66 -23.21 5.61
N THR A 63 -9.91 -23.71 6.83
CA THR A 63 -11.10 -24.55 7.09
C THR A 63 -12.40 -23.79 6.83
N ASN A 64 -12.38 -22.46 6.93
CA ASN A 64 -13.48 -21.60 6.46
C ASN A 64 -13.47 -21.53 4.91
N PRO A 65 -14.49 -22.09 4.23
CA PRO A 65 -14.53 -22.14 2.77
C PRO A 65 -14.71 -20.76 2.11
N ARG A 66 -15.02 -19.71 2.88
CA ARG A 66 -15.09 -18.34 2.37
C ARG A 66 -13.74 -17.62 2.39
N LEU A 67 -12.75 -18.10 3.16
CA LEU A 67 -11.44 -17.46 3.31
C LEU A 67 -10.53 -17.73 2.10
N GLY A 68 -10.33 -16.75 1.23
CA GLY A 68 -9.50 -16.92 0.05
C GLY A 68 -8.01 -16.66 0.29
N ALA A 69 -7.69 -15.78 1.24
CA ALA A 69 -6.32 -15.48 1.62
C ALA A 69 -6.23 -14.92 3.04
N LEU A 70 -5.00 -14.81 3.56
CA LEU A 70 -4.71 -14.10 4.78
C LEU A 70 -3.36 -13.39 4.70
N THR A 71 -3.17 -12.44 5.60
CA THR A 71 -1.89 -11.75 5.79
C THR A 71 -1.64 -11.55 7.28
N THR A 72 -0.42 -11.18 7.64
CA THR A 72 0.09 -11.23 9.01
C THR A 72 0.63 -9.86 9.44
N ASP A 73 0.92 -9.70 10.74
CA ASP A 73 1.68 -8.54 11.21
C ASP A 73 3.06 -8.48 10.51
N GLU A 74 3.56 -7.26 10.39
CA GLU A 74 4.81 -6.96 9.71
C GLU A 74 5.74 -6.23 10.68
N GLY A 75 6.96 -6.75 10.84
CA GLY A 75 8.06 -6.08 11.51
C GLY A 75 9.19 -5.79 10.53
N ILE A 76 10.16 -4.99 10.99
CA ILE A 76 11.38 -4.71 10.23
C ILE A 76 12.64 -5.17 10.95
N ILE A 77 13.64 -5.54 10.16
CA ILE A 77 15.02 -5.67 10.58
C ILE A 77 15.82 -4.64 9.78
N ILE A 78 16.16 -3.54 10.42
CA ILE A 78 17.07 -2.51 9.88
C ILE A 78 18.12 -2.24 10.95
N GLU A 79 19.37 -2.59 10.63
CA GLU A 79 20.51 -2.48 11.57
C GLU A 79 20.84 -1.01 11.87
N LYS A 80 20.86 -0.17 10.84
CA LYS A 80 21.21 1.25 10.98
C LYS A 80 20.10 2.01 11.70
N LYS A 81 20.41 2.55 12.88
CA LYS A 81 19.54 3.49 13.59
C LYS A 81 19.52 4.85 12.88
N ASN A 82 18.40 5.18 12.25
CA ASN A 82 18.18 6.44 11.56
C ASN A 82 16.68 6.74 11.43
N LEU A 83 16.32 7.91 10.89
CA LEU A 83 14.92 8.30 10.64
C LEU A 83 14.18 7.32 9.72
N PHE A 84 14.88 6.63 8.81
CA PHE A 84 14.27 5.65 7.93
C PHE A 84 13.78 4.42 8.71
N ARG A 85 14.59 3.93 9.65
CA ARG A 85 14.21 2.87 10.58
C ARG A 85 12.99 3.28 11.42
N ASP A 86 13.06 4.44 12.07
CA ASP A 86 11.96 4.94 12.90
C ASP A 86 10.66 5.10 12.10
N TRP A 87 10.75 5.58 10.86
CA TRP A 87 9.58 5.71 9.98
C TRP A 87 8.94 4.36 9.64
N PHE A 88 9.74 3.32 9.38
CA PHE A 88 9.20 1.98 9.14
C PHE A 88 8.60 1.35 10.40
N ILE A 89 9.23 1.50 11.57
CA ILE A 89 8.67 1.05 12.86
C ILE A 89 7.32 1.71 13.08
N LEU A 90 7.25 3.04 13.01
CA LEU A 90 6.00 3.78 13.17
C LEU A 90 4.95 3.33 12.15
N ARG A 91 5.33 3.19 10.87
CA ARG A 91 4.41 2.78 9.81
C ARG A 91 3.81 1.40 10.07
N PHE A 92 4.59 0.44 10.52
CA PHE A 92 4.10 -0.90 10.83
C PHE A 92 3.29 -0.94 12.11
N ASN A 93 3.67 -0.19 13.13
CA ASN A 93 2.86 -0.04 14.33
C ASN A 93 1.49 0.59 14.02
N GLN A 94 1.44 1.62 13.17
CA GLN A 94 0.17 2.17 12.66
C GLN A 94 -0.62 1.12 11.88
N ARG A 95 0.06 0.36 11.03
CA ARG A 95 -0.56 -0.64 10.18
C ARG A 95 -1.15 -1.79 10.97
N GLN A 96 -0.50 -2.25 12.04
CA GLN A 96 -1.04 -3.27 12.95
C GLN A 96 -2.40 -2.82 13.49
N VAL A 97 -2.49 -1.61 14.06
CA VAL A 97 -3.75 -1.06 14.59
C VAL A 97 -4.84 -1.05 13.51
N MET A 98 -4.51 -0.55 12.32
CA MET A 98 -5.47 -0.46 11.23
C MET A 98 -5.87 -1.83 10.68
N MET A 99 -4.94 -2.78 10.58
CA MET A 99 -5.21 -4.11 10.06
C MET A 99 -5.95 -4.99 11.04
N CYS A 100 -5.74 -4.84 12.35
CA CYS A 100 -6.60 -5.45 13.38
C CYS A 100 -8.05 -4.98 13.21
N SER A 101 -8.26 -3.66 13.03
CA SER A 101 -9.60 -3.11 12.78
C SER A 101 -10.22 -3.65 11.48
N MET A 102 -9.46 -3.68 10.40
CA MET A 102 -9.91 -4.24 9.11
C MET A 102 -10.10 -5.76 9.14
N GLY A 103 -9.35 -6.49 9.96
CA GLY A 103 -9.47 -7.93 10.13
C GLY A 103 -10.84 -8.33 10.65
N MET A 104 -11.44 -7.50 11.51
CA MET A 104 -12.80 -7.72 12.03
C MET A 104 -13.88 -7.67 10.94
N SER A 105 -13.63 -7.04 9.78
CA SER A 105 -14.56 -7.06 8.65
C SER A 105 -14.38 -8.25 7.71
N ASN A 106 -13.44 -9.16 8.01
CA ASN A 106 -13.04 -10.29 7.16
C ASN A 106 -12.62 -9.87 5.73
N ARG A 107 -12.21 -8.60 5.58
CA ARG A 107 -11.94 -7.94 4.29
C ARG A 107 -10.86 -6.87 4.49
N VAL A 108 -9.61 -7.31 4.62
CA VAL A 108 -8.45 -6.41 4.71
C VAL A 108 -8.29 -5.50 3.49
N LEU A 109 -7.62 -4.35 3.64
CA LEU A 109 -7.40 -3.37 2.56
C LEU A 109 -6.25 -3.73 1.60
N THR A 110 -5.45 -4.71 1.97
CA THR A 110 -4.38 -5.26 1.14
C THR A 110 -3.92 -6.57 1.73
N LEU A 111 -3.51 -7.50 0.87
CA LEU A 111 -2.60 -8.58 1.26
C LEU A 111 -1.18 -8.00 1.15
N THR A 112 -0.31 -8.20 2.13
CA THR A 112 1.05 -7.64 2.02
C THR A 112 1.90 -8.44 1.05
N GLY A 113 2.75 -7.73 0.30
CA GLY A 113 3.76 -8.35 -0.56
C GLY A 113 4.86 -9.10 0.21
N ARG A 114 5.09 -8.74 1.49
CA ARG A 114 6.10 -9.40 2.34
C ARG A 114 5.78 -10.86 2.58
N MET A 115 4.59 -11.10 3.14
CA MET A 115 4.06 -12.44 3.31
C MET A 115 2.53 -12.47 3.26
N SER A 116 1.99 -13.26 2.34
CA SER A 116 0.56 -13.58 2.30
C SER A 116 0.36 -15.04 1.97
N VAL A 117 -0.72 -15.61 2.51
CA VAL A 117 -1.08 -17.02 2.30
C VAL A 117 -2.39 -17.05 1.54
N PHE A 118 -2.47 -17.86 0.50
CA PHE A 118 -3.65 -18.03 -0.33
C PHE A 118 -4.10 -19.48 -0.30
N ARG A 119 -5.41 -19.69 -0.47
CA ARG A 119 -5.93 -21.00 -0.82
C ARG A 119 -5.41 -21.40 -2.19
N ALA A 120 -4.85 -22.59 -2.31
CA ALA A 120 -4.04 -22.94 -3.47
C ALA A 120 -4.87 -23.09 -4.77
N ASP A 121 -6.06 -23.68 -4.68
CA ASP A 121 -7.02 -23.78 -5.79
C ASP A 121 -7.43 -22.41 -6.36
N LEU A 122 -7.57 -21.40 -5.50
CA LEU A 122 -7.90 -20.03 -5.92
C LEU A 122 -6.70 -19.33 -6.56
N ALA A 123 -5.52 -19.43 -5.94
CA ALA A 123 -4.31 -18.81 -6.47
C ALA A 123 -3.82 -19.44 -7.79
N THR A 124 -4.19 -20.69 -8.06
CA THR A 124 -3.87 -21.39 -9.31
C THR A 124 -4.98 -21.29 -10.37
N ASN A 125 -6.09 -20.62 -10.07
CA ASN A 125 -7.15 -20.38 -11.03
C ASN A 125 -6.63 -19.55 -12.24
N ALA A 126 -7.02 -19.94 -13.46
CA ALA A 126 -6.56 -19.29 -14.68
C ALA A 126 -6.83 -17.77 -14.71
N ASP A 127 -7.99 -17.33 -14.22
CA ASP A 127 -8.35 -15.91 -14.15
C ASP A 127 -7.52 -15.17 -13.10
N PHE A 128 -7.19 -15.83 -11.99
CA PHE A 128 -6.30 -15.28 -10.97
C PHE A 128 -4.89 -15.05 -11.56
N VAL A 129 -4.32 -16.09 -12.18
CA VAL A 129 -3.00 -16.05 -12.81
C VAL A 129 -2.96 -14.98 -13.90
N ASN A 130 -3.98 -14.91 -14.75
CA ASN A 130 -4.08 -13.90 -15.79
C ASN A 130 -4.19 -12.49 -15.18
N GLY A 131 -4.95 -12.33 -14.09
CA GLY A 131 -5.05 -11.09 -13.32
C GLY A 131 -3.75 -10.64 -12.69
N VAL A 132 -2.86 -11.55 -12.30
CA VAL A 132 -1.50 -11.19 -11.85
C VAL A 132 -0.64 -10.73 -13.03
N ASN A 133 -0.71 -11.45 -14.16
CA ASN A 133 0.20 -11.23 -15.28
C ASN A 133 -0.15 -9.99 -16.11
N HIS A 134 -1.43 -9.79 -16.43
CA HIS A 134 -1.88 -8.83 -17.43
C HIS A 134 -2.82 -7.76 -16.87
N ASP A 135 -2.71 -7.42 -15.57
CA ASP A 135 -3.60 -6.42 -14.98
C ASP A 135 -3.42 -5.03 -15.60
N PHE A 136 -4.52 -4.29 -15.68
CA PHE A 136 -4.53 -2.94 -16.22
C PHE A 136 -5.64 -2.07 -15.59
N LEU A 137 -5.50 -0.77 -15.79
CA LEU A 137 -6.52 0.23 -15.53
C LEU A 137 -6.86 0.94 -16.83
N ASP A 138 -8.14 0.95 -17.21
CA ASP A 138 -8.64 1.82 -18.25
C ASP A 138 -9.03 3.16 -17.64
N HIS A 139 -8.33 4.23 -18.03
CA HIS A 139 -8.53 5.58 -17.52
C HIS A 139 -8.99 6.50 -18.64
N TRP A 140 -10.12 7.18 -18.45
CA TRP A 140 -10.74 8.05 -19.46
C TRP A 140 -9.76 9.04 -20.12
N ARG A 141 -8.87 9.64 -19.32
CA ARG A 141 -7.84 10.58 -19.80
C ARG A 141 -6.50 9.97 -20.22
N LEU A 142 -6.06 8.89 -19.54
CA LEU A 142 -4.70 8.36 -19.68
C LEU A 142 -4.65 7.10 -20.55
N GLY A 143 -5.81 6.65 -21.05
CA GLY A 143 -5.95 5.41 -21.79
C GLY A 143 -5.71 4.18 -20.90
N ARG A 144 -5.26 3.09 -21.52
CA ARG A 144 -4.96 1.84 -20.83
C ARG A 144 -3.58 1.88 -20.18
N VAL A 145 -3.57 1.84 -18.84
CA VAL A 145 -2.35 1.76 -18.03
C VAL A 145 -2.13 0.32 -17.56
N LYS A 146 -1.17 -0.38 -18.18
CA LYS A 146 -0.75 -1.72 -17.74
C LYS A 146 -0.01 -1.62 -16.40
N PHE A 147 -0.32 -2.52 -15.45
CA PHE A 147 0.34 -2.51 -14.15
C PHE A 147 1.70 -3.22 -14.21
N LEU A 148 2.76 -2.48 -13.88
CA LEU A 148 4.12 -3.01 -13.80
C LEU A 148 4.45 -3.54 -12.39
N THR A 149 3.74 -3.04 -11.37
CA THR A 149 3.92 -3.41 -9.96
C THR A 149 2.57 -3.53 -9.27
N GLY A 150 2.53 -4.00 -8.02
CA GLY A 150 1.29 -4.10 -7.25
C GLY A 150 0.52 -5.40 -7.52
N ASP A 151 1.25 -6.50 -7.70
CA ASP A 151 0.72 -7.86 -7.78
C ASP A 151 -0.13 -8.22 -6.54
N ASP A 152 0.27 -7.74 -5.36
CA ASP A 152 -0.49 -7.79 -4.10
C ASP A 152 -1.89 -7.17 -4.22
N LYS A 153 -2.01 -6.05 -4.94
CA LYS A 153 -3.29 -5.38 -5.19
C LYS A 153 -4.12 -6.06 -6.29
N SER A 154 -3.45 -6.66 -7.27
CA SER A 154 -4.12 -7.45 -8.32
C SER A 154 -4.79 -8.68 -7.71
N THR A 155 -4.07 -9.44 -6.89
CA THR A 155 -4.57 -10.63 -6.18
C THR A 155 -5.66 -10.29 -5.17
N TRP A 156 -5.45 -9.24 -4.35
CA TRP A 156 -6.47 -8.70 -3.43
C TRP A 156 -7.77 -8.32 -4.13
N TYR A 157 -7.68 -7.60 -5.26
CA TYR A 157 -8.86 -7.19 -6.00
C TYR A 157 -9.61 -8.37 -6.62
N TRP A 158 -8.89 -9.38 -7.13
CA TRP A 158 -9.52 -10.58 -7.66
C TRP A 158 -10.36 -11.28 -6.58
N LEU A 159 -9.83 -11.42 -5.36
CA LEU A 159 -10.55 -12.01 -4.24
C LEU A 159 -11.80 -11.19 -3.87
N LEU A 160 -11.66 -9.86 -3.79
CA LEU A 160 -12.80 -8.96 -3.54
C LEU A 160 -13.89 -9.06 -4.60
N LYS A 161 -13.51 -9.02 -5.88
CA LYS A 161 -14.44 -9.13 -7.01
C LYS A 161 -15.22 -10.44 -6.94
N ASN A 162 -14.56 -11.53 -6.57
CA ASN A 162 -15.15 -12.87 -6.45
C ASN A 162 -15.82 -13.14 -5.09
N GLY A 163 -15.81 -12.18 -4.15
CA GLY A 163 -16.54 -12.30 -2.89
C GLY A 163 -15.85 -13.13 -1.80
N TYR A 164 -14.54 -13.36 -1.90
CA TYR A 164 -13.77 -14.09 -0.89
C TYR A 164 -13.40 -13.22 0.31
N GLU A 165 -13.35 -13.86 1.49
CA GLU A 165 -12.81 -13.31 2.73
C GLU A 165 -11.29 -13.26 2.70
N MET A 166 -10.75 -12.26 3.38
CA MET A 166 -9.31 -12.12 3.60
C MET A 166 -9.06 -11.76 5.06
N ALA A 167 -8.40 -12.66 5.77
CA ALA A 167 -8.15 -12.52 7.20
C ALA A 167 -6.85 -11.77 7.50
N TYR A 168 -6.78 -11.25 8.72
CA TYR A 168 -5.57 -10.71 9.30
C TYR A 168 -5.20 -11.49 10.55
N LEU A 169 -3.98 -12.02 10.63
CA LEU A 169 -3.48 -12.72 11.80
C LEU A 169 -2.52 -11.78 12.55
N PRO A 170 -2.97 -11.13 13.65
CA PRO A 170 -2.18 -10.12 14.35
C PRO A 170 -1.04 -10.72 15.18
N ASP A 171 -1.12 -12.00 15.55
CA ASP A 171 -0.17 -12.70 16.43
C ASP A 171 0.93 -13.45 15.67
N VAL A 172 0.79 -13.54 14.34
CA VAL A 172 1.83 -14.06 13.45
C VAL A 172 2.52 -12.84 12.85
N GLN A 173 3.86 -12.80 12.92
CA GLN A 173 4.63 -11.68 12.41
C GLN A 173 5.71 -12.12 11.43
N SER A 174 5.72 -11.50 10.26
CA SER A 174 6.81 -11.60 9.28
C SER A 174 7.78 -10.42 9.44
N LEU A 175 9.08 -10.66 9.25
CA LEU A 175 10.12 -9.65 9.44
C LEU A 175 10.81 -9.31 8.12
N ALA A 176 10.66 -8.07 7.64
CA ALA A 176 11.33 -7.64 6.41
C ALA A 176 12.67 -6.94 6.66
N MET A 177 13.65 -7.32 5.86
CA MET A 177 14.96 -6.71 5.76
C MET A 177 14.91 -5.55 4.77
N GLU A 178 14.60 -4.37 5.26
CA GLU A 178 14.42 -3.18 4.41
C GLU A 178 15.73 -2.40 4.26
N THR A 179 16.05 -2.02 3.02
CA THR A 179 17.22 -1.18 2.72
C THR A 179 16.79 0.18 2.24
N GLN A 180 17.41 1.23 2.79
CA GLN A 180 17.15 2.60 2.37
C GLN A 180 17.58 2.82 0.90
N PRO A 181 16.65 3.18 -0.01
CA PRO A 181 16.95 3.20 -1.44
C PRO A 181 17.75 4.42 -1.92
N ARG A 182 17.77 5.51 -1.14
CA ARG A 182 18.48 6.77 -1.47
C ARG A 182 19.29 7.27 -0.28
N PRO A 183 20.28 8.16 -0.47
CA PRO A 183 21.15 8.60 0.64
C PRO A 183 20.41 9.26 1.81
N THR A 184 19.33 9.99 1.54
CA THR A 184 18.57 10.72 2.56
C THR A 184 17.21 10.07 2.84
N PHE A 185 16.69 10.31 4.06
CA PHE A 185 15.35 9.90 4.47
C PHE A 185 14.27 10.46 3.53
N TYR A 186 14.34 11.76 3.22
CA TYR A 186 13.36 12.44 2.40
C TYR A 186 13.29 11.91 0.96
N GLU A 187 14.44 11.70 0.31
CA GLU A 187 14.44 11.13 -1.04
C GLU A 187 13.92 9.68 -1.04
N SER A 188 14.29 8.91 -0.01
CA SER A 188 13.83 7.53 0.16
C SER A 188 12.33 7.44 0.38
N SER A 189 11.78 8.28 1.26
CA SER A 189 10.35 8.28 1.58
C SER A 189 9.53 8.70 0.37
N LYS A 190 9.92 9.73 -0.39
CA LYS A 190 9.26 10.14 -1.64
C LYS A 190 9.17 9.00 -2.65
N VAL A 191 10.28 8.30 -2.88
CA VAL A 191 10.37 7.19 -3.81
C VAL A 191 9.43 6.04 -3.39
N LEU A 192 9.47 5.66 -2.12
CA LEU A 192 8.63 4.57 -1.60
C LEU A 192 7.15 4.94 -1.54
N MET A 193 6.81 6.13 -1.04
CA MET A 193 5.45 6.66 -1.00
C MET A 193 4.84 6.74 -2.40
N THR A 194 5.58 7.24 -3.39
CA THR A 194 5.11 7.34 -4.78
C THR A 194 4.73 5.96 -5.31
N ARG A 195 5.57 4.94 -5.07
CA ARG A 195 5.31 3.56 -5.48
C ARG A 195 4.08 2.98 -4.78
N TRP A 196 4.03 3.04 -3.45
CA TRP A 196 2.97 2.45 -2.66
C TRP A 196 1.62 3.12 -2.89
N PHE A 197 1.58 4.46 -2.89
CA PHE A 197 0.35 5.20 -3.14
C PHE A 197 -0.09 5.13 -4.60
N GLY A 198 0.83 5.02 -5.55
CA GLY A 198 0.49 4.73 -6.94
C GLY A 198 -0.23 3.39 -7.11
N ASN A 199 0.29 2.33 -6.48
CA ASN A 199 -0.39 1.03 -6.48
C ASN A 199 -1.77 1.13 -5.81
N MET A 200 -1.85 1.79 -4.66
CA MET A 200 -3.11 1.99 -3.94
C MET A 200 -4.15 2.72 -4.80
N ILE A 201 -3.84 3.92 -5.33
CA ILE A 201 -4.82 4.76 -6.02
C ILE A 201 -5.32 4.10 -7.31
N ARG A 202 -4.44 3.42 -8.06
CA ARG A 202 -4.81 2.69 -9.28
C ARG A 202 -5.87 1.62 -9.03
N THR A 203 -5.80 0.92 -7.90
CA THR A 203 -6.75 -0.15 -7.56
C THR A 203 -7.98 0.36 -6.82
N ASN A 204 -7.87 1.44 -6.03
CA ASN A 204 -8.98 1.93 -5.20
C ASN A 204 -10.25 2.26 -6.01
N GLY A 205 -10.10 2.82 -7.22
CA GLY A 205 -11.26 3.20 -8.05
C GLY A 205 -12.11 2.01 -8.48
N ARG A 206 -11.47 0.97 -9.01
CA ARG A 206 -12.17 -0.26 -9.39
C ARG A 206 -12.74 -1.02 -8.20
N ALA A 207 -12.08 -0.97 -7.04
CA ALA A 207 -12.59 -1.58 -5.82
C ALA A 207 -13.87 -0.89 -5.32
N ILE A 208 -13.92 0.45 -5.32
CA ILE A 208 -15.14 1.21 -4.95
C ILE A 208 -16.29 0.87 -5.89
N ALA A 209 -16.02 0.71 -7.19
CA ALA A 209 -17.02 0.37 -8.20
C ALA A 209 -17.68 -1.01 -7.98
N LEU A 210 -17.06 -1.92 -7.23
CA LEU A 210 -17.70 -3.19 -6.82
C LEU A 210 -18.87 -2.99 -5.85
N GLY A 211 -18.91 -1.84 -5.15
CA GLY A 211 -19.98 -1.45 -4.24
C GLY A 211 -19.90 -2.11 -2.85
N PRO A 212 -20.58 -1.50 -1.85
CA PRO A 212 -20.49 -1.93 -0.44
C PRO A 212 -21.09 -3.33 -0.20
N ARG A 213 -22.04 -3.76 -1.03
CA ARG A 213 -22.64 -5.12 -0.92
C ARG A 213 -21.64 -6.23 -1.27
N ARG A 214 -20.73 -5.97 -2.22
CA ARG A 214 -19.75 -6.98 -2.69
C ARG A 214 -18.55 -7.09 -1.76
N ILE A 215 -18.00 -5.95 -1.34
CA ILE A 215 -16.72 -5.90 -0.62
C ILE A 215 -16.88 -5.62 0.88
N GLY A 216 -18.11 -5.45 1.37
CA GLY A 216 -18.42 -5.09 2.75
C GLY A 216 -18.44 -3.58 2.97
N PHE A 217 -19.41 -3.08 3.73
CA PHE A 217 -19.60 -1.63 3.94
C PHE A 217 -18.38 -0.96 4.58
N PHE A 218 -17.82 -1.54 5.64
CA PHE A 218 -16.66 -0.96 6.33
C PHE A 218 -15.42 -0.88 5.42
N THR A 219 -15.16 -1.93 4.64
CA THR A 219 -14.04 -1.96 3.69
C THR A 219 -14.26 -0.98 2.54
N TRP A 220 -15.48 -0.91 2.00
CA TRP A 220 -15.85 0.07 0.98
C TRP A 220 -15.68 1.51 1.49
N TRP A 221 -16.17 1.80 2.69
CA TRP A 221 -16.03 3.09 3.37
C TRP A 221 -14.55 3.44 3.59
N SER A 222 -13.74 2.49 4.02
CA SER A 222 -12.30 2.71 4.24
C SER A 222 -11.54 3.03 2.95
N ILE A 223 -11.92 2.42 1.82
CA ILE A 223 -11.31 2.74 0.51
C ILE A 223 -11.77 4.14 0.03
N LEU A 224 -13.02 4.50 0.31
CA LEU A 224 -13.54 5.85 0.04
C LEU A 224 -12.79 6.89 0.90
N ASP A 225 -12.64 6.64 2.20
CA ASP A 225 -11.86 7.47 3.12
C ASP A 225 -10.44 7.69 2.59
N GLN A 226 -9.75 6.63 2.14
CA GLN A 226 -8.40 6.78 1.57
C GLN A 226 -8.31 7.76 0.40
N ARG A 227 -9.39 7.92 -0.37
CA ARG A 227 -9.48 8.90 -1.47
C ARG A 227 -9.79 10.31 -0.99
N ILE A 228 -10.60 10.46 0.04
CA ILE A 228 -11.01 11.77 0.57
C ILE A 228 -9.92 12.32 1.50
N SER A 229 -9.35 11.47 2.34
CA SER A 229 -8.37 11.80 3.37
C SER A 229 -7.09 12.45 2.84
N MET A 230 -6.71 12.19 1.58
CA MET A 230 -5.57 12.90 0.98
C MET A 230 -5.85 14.41 0.77
N TRP A 231 -7.11 14.80 0.56
CA TRP A 231 -7.53 16.20 0.42
C TRP A 231 -7.80 16.85 1.77
N THR A 232 -8.54 16.17 2.67
CA THR A 232 -8.88 16.74 3.99
C THR A 232 -7.64 16.96 4.86
N THR A 233 -6.62 16.11 4.73
CA THR A 233 -5.32 16.31 5.41
C THR A 233 -4.66 17.64 5.02
N MET A 234 -4.89 18.14 3.80
CA MET A 234 -4.33 19.41 3.32
C MET A 234 -5.11 20.63 3.81
N VAL A 235 -6.36 20.46 4.28
CA VAL A 235 -7.20 21.57 4.77
C VAL A 235 -6.53 22.27 5.95
N GLY A 236 -5.99 21.54 6.93
CA GLY A 236 -5.32 22.12 8.10
C GLY A 236 -4.16 23.05 7.72
N PRO A 237 -3.12 22.55 7.00
CA PRO A 237 -2.01 23.38 6.56
C PRO A 237 -2.44 24.59 5.71
N ILE A 238 -3.38 24.41 4.77
CA ILE A 238 -3.86 25.51 3.92
C ILE A 238 -4.58 26.57 4.76
N SER A 239 -5.45 26.16 5.67
CA SER A 239 -6.19 27.08 6.55
C SER A 239 -5.24 27.93 7.40
N VAL A 240 -4.18 27.33 7.93
CA VAL A 240 -3.19 28.03 8.76
C VAL A 240 -2.35 28.99 7.93
N ILE A 241 -1.96 28.61 6.72
CA ILE A 241 -1.23 29.52 5.81
C ILE A 241 -2.08 30.73 5.46
N LEU A 242 -3.35 30.52 5.11
CA LEU A 242 -4.28 31.61 4.81
C LEU A 242 -4.52 32.49 6.04
N ALA A 243 -4.77 31.90 7.20
CA ALA A 243 -5.01 32.66 8.43
C ALA A 243 -3.77 33.44 8.88
N ALA A 244 -2.57 32.88 8.72
CA ALA A 244 -1.32 33.59 9.00
C ALA A 244 -1.09 34.77 8.04
N ALA A 245 -1.48 34.62 6.77
CA ALA A 245 -1.34 35.66 5.76
C ALA A 245 -2.37 36.81 5.91
N PHE A 246 -3.61 36.49 6.29
CA PHE A 246 -4.71 37.48 6.33
C PHE A 246 -5.05 38.00 7.73
N HIS A 247 -4.67 37.30 8.81
CA HIS A 247 -5.01 37.69 10.18
C HIS A 247 -3.77 37.91 11.07
N SER A 248 -3.03 36.85 11.39
CA SER A 248 -1.87 36.96 12.27
C SER A 248 -0.92 35.78 12.16
N VAL A 249 0.38 36.08 12.02
CA VAL A 249 1.46 35.09 12.02
C VAL A 249 1.54 34.31 13.35
N THR A 250 1.00 34.86 14.44
CA THR A 250 0.93 34.20 15.75
C THR A 250 0.11 32.90 15.74
N ILE A 251 -0.72 32.66 14.73
CA ILE A 251 -1.48 31.41 14.56
C ILE A 251 -0.55 30.22 14.30
N ILE A 252 0.61 30.44 13.69
CA ILE A 252 1.57 29.38 13.35
C ILE A 252 2.04 28.60 14.60
N PRO A 253 2.57 29.24 15.66
CA PRO A 253 2.98 28.50 16.86
C PRO A 253 1.81 27.79 17.55
N PHE A 254 0.58 28.34 17.55
CA PHE A 254 -0.59 27.63 18.08
C PHE A 254 -0.91 26.37 17.28
N TYR A 255 -0.85 26.45 15.96
CA TYR A 255 -1.04 25.29 15.10
C TYR A 255 0.04 24.23 15.33
N ILE A 256 1.32 24.64 15.45
CA ILE A 256 2.42 23.71 15.76
C ILE A 256 2.16 23.02 17.11
N GLY A 257 1.80 23.78 18.15
CA GLY A 257 1.47 23.23 19.46
C GLY A 257 0.33 22.20 19.39
N TRP A 258 -0.76 22.55 18.72
CA TRP A 258 -1.91 21.65 18.50
C TRP A 258 -1.53 20.37 17.73
N VAL A 259 -0.81 20.52 16.62
CA VAL A 259 -0.33 19.38 15.83
C VAL A 259 0.53 18.47 16.69
N MET A 260 1.48 19.02 17.45
CA MET A 260 2.35 18.19 18.27
C MET A 260 1.56 17.48 19.38
N ILE A 261 0.67 18.16 20.10
CA ILE A 261 -0.20 17.53 21.12
C ILE A 261 -0.97 16.35 20.53
N THR A 262 -1.62 16.56 19.38
CA THR A 262 -2.39 15.50 18.73
C THR A 262 -1.51 14.36 18.22
N ARG A 263 -0.33 14.64 17.64
CA ARG A 263 0.60 13.59 17.18
C ARG A 263 1.16 12.78 18.33
N TYR A 264 1.56 13.42 19.43
CA TYR A 264 2.00 12.72 20.64
C TYR A 264 0.90 11.82 21.18
N THR A 265 -0.33 12.32 21.28
CA THR A 265 -1.49 11.52 21.71
C THR A 265 -1.69 10.29 20.82
N PHE A 266 -1.64 10.46 19.49
CA PHE A 266 -1.73 9.34 18.55
C PHE A 266 -0.59 8.32 18.73
N CYS A 267 0.65 8.79 18.91
CA CYS A 267 1.79 7.91 19.16
C CYS A 267 1.64 7.14 20.48
N VAL A 268 1.09 7.76 21.54
CA VAL A 268 0.76 7.08 22.81
C VAL A 268 -0.26 5.98 22.57
N VAL A 269 -1.35 6.25 21.86
CA VAL A 269 -2.37 5.22 21.56
C VAL A 269 -1.76 4.04 20.79
N ILE A 270 -0.95 4.32 19.76
CA ILE A 270 -0.28 3.28 18.98
C ILE A 270 0.68 2.46 19.87
N ALA A 271 1.43 3.13 20.75
CA ALA A 271 2.37 2.47 21.65
C ALA A 271 1.69 1.60 22.70
N LEU A 272 0.58 2.08 23.27
CA LEU A 272 -0.24 1.30 24.20
C LEU A 272 -0.81 0.06 23.50
N PHE A 273 -1.29 0.20 22.27
CA PHE A 273 -1.77 -0.95 21.49
C PHE A 273 -0.65 -1.96 21.17
N ARG A 274 0.56 -1.47 20.85
CA ARG A 274 1.70 -2.32 20.49
C ARG A 274 2.46 -2.89 21.70
N GLY A 275 2.18 -2.41 22.90
CA GLY A 275 2.98 -2.74 24.09
C GLY A 275 4.44 -2.27 24.01
N THR A 276 4.76 -1.33 23.12
CA THR A 276 6.14 -0.83 22.92
C THR A 276 6.14 0.69 22.81
N TRP A 277 7.01 1.34 23.59
CA TRP A 277 7.09 2.79 23.62
C TRP A 277 7.73 3.36 22.35
N PHE A 278 7.48 4.64 22.06
CA PHE A 278 7.95 5.31 20.86
C PHE A 278 9.07 6.34 21.16
N PRO A 279 10.06 6.49 20.25
CA PRO A 279 11.07 7.54 20.35
C PRO A 279 10.49 8.92 20.03
N VAL A 280 11.16 9.97 20.50
CA VAL A 280 10.78 11.39 20.27
C VAL A 280 10.65 11.77 18.78
N THR A 281 11.26 11.00 17.88
CA THR A 281 11.18 11.19 16.43
C THR A 281 9.79 10.84 15.85
N HIS A 282 9.04 9.92 16.48
CA HIS A 282 7.79 9.40 15.92
C HIS A 282 6.72 10.47 15.67
N PRO A 283 6.39 11.40 16.59
CA PRO A 283 5.38 12.42 16.33
C PRO A 283 5.69 13.31 15.12
N PHE A 284 6.97 13.68 14.94
CA PHE A 284 7.40 14.47 13.79
C PHE A 284 7.32 13.68 12.49
N ILE A 285 7.76 12.42 12.51
CA ILE A 285 7.67 11.51 11.37
C ILE A 285 6.20 11.19 11.04
N LEU A 286 5.32 11.10 12.04
CA LEU A 286 3.88 10.89 11.87
C LEU A 286 3.26 12.05 11.11
N TYR A 287 3.51 13.29 11.56
CA TYR A 287 3.04 14.48 10.87
C TYR A 287 3.61 14.58 9.45
N PHE A 288 4.92 14.34 9.29
CA PHE A 288 5.56 14.25 7.97
C PHE A 288 4.86 13.22 7.08
N GLY A 289 4.59 12.02 7.60
CA GLY A 289 3.94 10.94 6.86
C GLY A 289 2.52 11.30 6.41
N GLN A 290 1.78 12.05 7.23
CA GLN A 290 0.44 12.54 6.91
C GLN A 290 0.48 13.61 5.81
N ILE A 291 1.28 14.67 5.98
CA ILE A 291 1.35 15.77 5.02
C ILE A 291 2.05 15.36 3.73
N ALA A 292 3.27 14.80 3.81
CA ALA A 292 3.99 14.34 2.63
C ALA A 292 3.22 13.21 1.92
N GLY A 293 2.57 12.33 2.69
CA GLY A 293 1.73 11.29 2.12
C GLY A 293 0.52 11.85 1.36
N ALA A 294 -0.17 12.84 1.91
CA ALA A 294 -1.27 13.54 1.24
C ALA A 294 -0.81 14.23 -0.05
N VAL A 295 0.28 14.99 0.00
CA VAL A 295 0.88 15.66 -1.16
C VAL A 295 1.25 14.65 -2.25
N VAL A 296 1.93 13.56 -1.90
CA VAL A 296 2.31 12.53 -2.88
C VAL A 296 1.07 11.83 -3.46
N LYS A 297 0.07 11.51 -2.63
CA LYS A 297 -1.19 10.90 -3.11
C LYS A 297 -1.91 11.81 -4.12
N ILE A 298 -2.07 13.09 -3.82
CA ILE A 298 -2.67 14.07 -4.74
C ILE A 298 -1.85 14.15 -6.03
N PHE A 299 -0.52 14.27 -5.92
CA PHE A 299 0.37 14.33 -7.09
C PHE A 299 0.24 13.10 -8.00
N VAL A 300 0.18 11.90 -7.40
CA VAL A 300 0.07 10.62 -8.10
C VAL A 300 -1.32 10.39 -8.68
N LEU A 301 -2.39 10.88 -8.04
CA LEU A 301 -3.76 10.80 -8.56
C LEU A 301 -3.85 11.31 -10.00
N PHE A 302 -3.14 12.40 -10.31
CA PHE A 302 -3.14 12.99 -11.65
C PHE A 302 -2.12 12.36 -12.60
N ARG A 303 -1.34 11.36 -12.16
CA ARG A 303 -0.20 10.76 -12.90
C ARG A 303 -0.16 9.24 -12.73
N LEU A 304 -1.32 8.59 -12.87
CA LEU A 304 -1.45 7.14 -12.68
C LEU A 304 -0.68 6.31 -13.72
N ASP A 305 -0.42 6.90 -14.88
CA ASP A 305 0.41 6.37 -15.96
C ASP A 305 1.89 6.22 -15.54
N ARG A 306 2.37 7.04 -14.59
CA ARG A 306 3.78 7.04 -14.19
C ARG A 306 4.07 5.94 -13.18
N GLN A 307 4.72 4.89 -13.65
CA GLN A 307 5.24 3.80 -12.84
C GLN A 307 6.77 3.75 -12.99
N LYS A 308 7.51 4.07 -11.92
CA LYS A 308 8.97 3.95 -11.90
C LYS A 308 9.38 2.84 -10.94
N TRP A 309 10.28 1.96 -11.40
CA TRP A 309 10.91 0.97 -10.54
C TRP A 309 12.07 1.62 -9.78
N THR A 310 12.15 1.35 -8.47
CA THR A 310 13.21 1.87 -7.58
C THR A 310 14.60 1.30 -7.86
N ARG A 311 14.71 0.17 -8.58
CA ARG A 311 15.98 -0.54 -8.86
C ARG A 311 16.42 -0.51 -10.33
N GLN A 312 15.68 0.13 -11.23
CA GLN A 312 16.21 0.40 -12.57
C GLN A 312 17.14 1.60 -12.49
N GLY A 313 18.45 1.37 -12.64
CA GLY A 313 19.43 2.42 -12.82
C GLY A 313 18.96 3.38 -13.91
N ALA A 314 19.09 4.67 -13.65
CA ALA A 314 18.83 5.73 -14.62
C ALA A 314 19.92 5.68 -15.70
N ALA A 315 19.83 4.71 -16.61
CA ALA A 315 20.79 4.52 -17.69
C ALA A 315 20.06 4.16 -18.99
N SER A 316 19.08 4.99 -19.35
CA SER A 316 18.76 5.22 -20.76
C SER A 316 18.02 6.55 -20.88
N SER A 317 18.60 7.46 -21.66
CA SER A 317 17.84 8.56 -22.26
C SER A 317 16.84 7.94 -23.20
N GLY A 318 15.67 7.59 -22.67
CA GLY A 318 14.59 7.00 -23.46
C GLY A 318 14.21 7.91 -24.64
N PRO A 319 13.51 7.36 -25.65
CA PRO A 319 13.04 8.13 -26.79
C PRO A 319 12.34 9.42 -26.36
N ARG A 320 12.49 10.50 -27.14
CA ARG A 320 11.76 11.75 -26.89
C ARG A 320 10.27 11.41 -26.72
N PRO A 321 9.63 11.87 -25.63
CA PRO A 321 8.21 11.57 -25.41
C PRO A 321 7.40 12.10 -26.60
N SER A 322 6.47 11.27 -27.08
CA SER A 322 5.56 11.60 -28.17
C SER A 322 4.77 12.89 -27.85
N LEU A 323 4.25 13.56 -28.88
CA LEU A 323 3.39 14.74 -28.69
C LEU A 323 2.23 14.42 -27.74
N SER A 324 1.58 13.27 -27.91
CA SER A 324 0.52 12.79 -27.03
C SER A 324 0.97 12.64 -25.57
N ALA A 325 2.15 12.08 -25.32
CA ALA A 325 2.69 11.94 -23.97
C ALA A 325 3.03 13.30 -23.33
N ARG A 326 3.47 14.28 -24.13
CA ARG A 326 3.72 15.65 -23.65
C ARG A 326 2.42 16.36 -23.30
N VAL A 327 1.41 16.29 -24.17
CA VAL A 327 0.07 16.86 -23.92
C VAL A 327 -0.53 16.25 -22.65
N ALA A 328 -0.52 14.92 -22.52
CA ALA A 328 -1.01 14.24 -21.32
C ALA A 328 -0.25 14.67 -20.04
N ALA A 329 1.05 14.97 -20.13
CA ALA A 329 1.84 15.48 -19.01
C ALA A 329 1.46 16.92 -18.62
N VAL A 330 1.21 17.79 -19.61
CA VAL A 330 0.71 19.15 -19.38
C VAL A 330 -0.68 19.10 -18.76
N GLU A 331 -1.61 18.34 -19.34
CA GLU A 331 -2.95 18.15 -18.79
C GLU A 331 -2.92 17.63 -17.36
N SER A 332 -2.05 16.66 -17.05
CA SER A 332 -1.89 16.14 -15.69
C SER A 332 -1.44 17.22 -14.70
N THR A 333 -0.67 18.20 -15.19
CA THR A 333 -0.20 19.33 -14.39
C THR A 333 -1.29 20.37 -14.20
N VAL A 334 -2.04 20.68 -15.26
CA VAL A 334 -3.21 21.57 -15.20
C VAL A 334 -4.27 21.01 -14.26
N HIS A 335 -4.67 19.75 -14.38
CA HIS A 335 -5.67 19.12 -13.50
C HIS A 335 -5.20 19.09 -12.03
N HIS A 336 -3.91 18.87 -11.81
CA HIS A 336 -3.34 18.91 -10.46
C HIS A 336 -3.44 20.33 -9.87
N ALA A 337 -3.05 21.35 -10.64
CA ALA A 337 -3.15 22.74 -10.21
C ALA A 337 -4.60 23.17 -9.96
N LEU A 338 -5.53 22.79 -10.85
CA LEU A 338 -6.95 23.04 -10.68
C LEU A 338 -7.50 22.36 -9.43
N GLY A 339 -7.13 21.10 -9.16
CA GLY A 339 -7.55 20.39 -7.95
C GLY A 339 -7.09 21.08 -6.67
N LEU A 340 -5.85 21.58 -6.64
CA LEU A 340 -5.33 22.34 -5.51
C LEU A 340 -6.00 23.71 -5.39
N ALA A 341 -6.24 24.41 -6.51
CA ALA A 341 -6.93 25.69 -6.53
C ALA A 341 -8.36 25.56 -5.99
N TRP A 342 -9.10 24.54 -6.42
CA TRP A 342 -10.43 24.25 -5.91
C TRP A 342 -10.44 23.89 -4.43
N LEU A 343 -9.42 23.17 -3.96
CA LEU A 343 -9.27 22.92 -2.52
C LEU A 343 -9.08 24.24 -1.75
N VAL A 344 -8.22 25.14 -2.22
CA VAL A 344 -8.00 26.45 -1.58
C VAL A 344 -9.29 27.27 -1.58
N VAL A 345 -10.02 27.32 -2.71
CA VAL A 345 -11.32 28.00 -2.80
C VAL A 345 -12.30 27.40 -1.80
N ALA A 346 -12.41 26.08 -1.71
CA ALA A 346 -13.29 25.41 -0.75
C ALA A 346 -12.93 25.77 0.69
N VAL A 347 -11.64 25.79 1.04
CA VAL A 347 -11.19 26.22 2.38
C VAL A 347 -11.58 27.67 2.65
N VAL A 348 -11.37 28.59 1.71
CA VAL A 348 -11.75 30.00 1.87
C VAL A 348 -13.26 30.15 2.03
N VAL A 349 -14.06 29.45 1.24
CA VAL A 349 -15.54 29.50 1.32
C VAL A 349 -16.04 28.98 2.67
N VAL A 350 -15.48 27.87 3.17
CA VAL A 350 -15.85 27.28 4.47
C VAL A 350 -15.35 28.13 5.64
N ALA A 351 -14.22 28.82 5.48
CA ALA A 351 -13.66 29.68 6.52
C ALA A 351 -14.30 31.08 6.59
N LYS A 352 -15.16 31.45 5.62
CA LYS A 352 -15.95 32.68 5.73
C LYS A 352 -16.99 32.51 6.84
N PRO A 353 -17.01 33.42 7.84
CA PRO A 353 -17.97 33.36 8.94
C PRO A 353 -19.41 33.58 8.48
#